data_AF-A0A5R8LKU4-F1
#
_entry.id   AF-A0A5R8LKU4-F1
#
_cell.length_a   1.000
_cell.length_b   1.000
_cell.length_c   1.000
_cell.angle_alpha   90.00
_cell.angle_beta   90.00
_cell.angle_gamma   90.00
#
_symmetry.space_group_name_H-M   'P 1'
#
loop_
_entity.id
_entity.type
_entity.pdbx_description
1 polymer ?
#
loop_
_entity_poly.entity_id
_entity_poly.type
_entity_poly.pdbx_seq_one_letter_code
_entity_poly.pdbx_strand_id
1 'polypeptide(L)'
;MEADKVKAIFSTDEDGYITGYQQEFWDGKEWQTPFDTTDAVEVAPGDIDTIVMGATKLIDGQFVLDTSKQAELEAEANKVIPTPEQQMINALGLQNAQLAAKVTTLTEKLGGES
;
A
#
# COMPACT_ATOMS: atom_id res chain seq x y z
N MET A 1 22.53 9.56 24.30
CA MET A 1 22.90 8.14 24.41
C MET A 1 21.96 7.41 23.50
N GLU A 2 22.47 6.60 22.59
CA GLU A 2 21.64 5.69 21.80
C GLU A 2 21.50 4.40 22.63
N ALA A 3 20.29 3.87 22.75
CA ALA A 3 20.05 2.64 23.50
C ALA A 3 20.22 1.43 22.59
N ASP A 4 20.86 0.37 23.11
CA ASP A 4 21.04 -0.89 22.38
C ASP A 4 19.70 -1.58 22.09
N LYS A 5 18.69 -1.33 22.93
CA LYS A 5 17.31 -1.81 22.78
C LYS A 5 16.33 -0.75 23.27
N VAL A 6 15.15 -0.75 22.68
CA VAL A 6 14.01 0.07 23.04
C VAL A 6 12.77 -0.79 23.28
N LYS A 7 11.93 -0.41 24.24
CA LYS A 7 10.59 -0.98 24.39
C LYS A 7 9.69 -0.46 23.29
N ALA A 8 9.02 -1.37 22.59
CA ALA A 8 8.02 -1.05 21.60
C ALA A 8 6.79 -1.94 21.77
N ILE A 9 5.61 -1.38 21.53
CA ILE A 9 4.35 -2.12 21.41
C ILE A 9 3.84 -1.97 19.98
N PHE A 10 3.39 -3.08 19.39
CA PHE A 10 2.98 -3.15 18.00
C PHE A 10 1.47 -3.36 17.90
N SER A 11 0.83 -2.55 17.05
CA SER A 11 -0.53 -2.80 16.60
C SER A 11 -0.49 -3.73 15.40
N THR A 12 -1.33 -4.76 15.40
CA THR A 12 -1.41 -5.73 14.31
C THR A 12 -2.83 -5.82 13.75
N ASP A 13 -2.95 -6.23 12.48
CA ASP A 13 -4.22 -6.63 11.89
C ASP A 13 -4.63 -8.06 12.29
N GLU A 14 -5.77 -8.54 11.78
CA GLU A 14 -6.30 -9.88 12.07
C GLU A 14 -5.34 -11.01 11.64
N ASP A 15 -4.50 -10.76 10.65
CA ASP A 15 -3.50 -11.70 10.14
C ASP A 15 -2.16 -11.58 10.87
N GLY A 16 -2.00 -10.63 11.79
CA GLY A 16 -0.79 -10.40 12.57
C GLY A 16 0.25 -9.52 11.90
N TYR A 17 -0.07 -8.82 10.81
CA TYR A 17 0.82 -7.83 10.19
C TYR A 17 0.82 -6.52 10.99
N ILE A 18 1.99 -5.95 11.19
CA ILE A 18 2.19 -4.71 11.92
C ILE A 18 1.57 -3.56 11.12
N THR A 19 0.60 -2.86 11.72
CA THR A 19 -0.08 -1.69 11.15
C THR A 19 0.30 -0.38 11.84
N GLY A 20 0.99 -0.47 12.97
CA GLY A 20 1.54 0.68 13.69
C GLY A 20 2.34 0.24 14.91
N TYR A 21 3.04 1.18 15.55
CA TYR A 21 3.78 0.93 16.77
C TYR A 21 3.92 2.20 17.62
N GLN A 22 4.15 2.00 18.92
CA GLN A 22 4.64 3.03 19.83
C GLN A 22 5.94 2.53 20.44
N GLN A 23 6.92 3.40 20.60
CA GLN A 23 8.22 3.05 21.18
C GLN A 23 8.63 4.06 22.24
N GLU A 24 9.51 3.62 23.14
CA GLU A 24 10.19 4.53 24.03
C GLU A 24 11.05 5.53 23.25
N PHE A 25 11.25 6.70 23.86
CA PHE A 25 12.05 7.76 23.26
C PHE A 25 12.85 8.50 24.34
N TRP A 26 13.97 9.08 23.92
CA TRP A 26 14.81 9.91 24.78
C TRP A 26 14.31 11.36 24.77
N ASP A 27 13.93 11.90 25.93
CA ASP A 27 13.44 13.28 26.04
C ASP A 27 14.55 14.34 26.22
N GLY A 28 15.81 13.90 26.23
CA GLY A 28 16.98 14.74 26.52
C GLY A 28 17.58 14.51 27.92
N LYS A 29 16.87 13.83 28.82
CA LYS A 29 17.26 13.56 30.21
C LYS A 29 17.11 12.11 30.61
N GLU A 30 15.99 11.49 30.23
CA GLU A 30 15.67 10.09 30.54
C GLU A 30 14.84 9.44 29.42
N TRP A 31 14.76 8.11 29.45
CA TRP A 31 13.93 7.34 28.52
C TRP A 31 12.48 7.37 29.00
N GLN A 32 11.59 7.78 28.10
CA GLN A 32 10.16 7.92 28.37
C GLN A 32 9.36 6.82 27.69
N THR A 33 8.33 6.33 28.37
CA THR A 33 7.36 5.35 27.86
C THR A 33 5.95 5.94 27.94
N PRO A 34 5.49 6.69 26.92
CA PRO A 34 4.18 7.36 26.95
C PRO A 34 2.99 6.40 26.76
N PHE A 35 3.19 5.09 26.97
CA PHE A 35 2.25 4.02 26.66
C PHE A 35 2.33 2.91 27.72
N ASP A 36 1.32 2.04 27.77
CA ASP A 36 1.33 0.87 28.64
C ASP A 36 2.38 -0.14 28.14
N THR A 37 3.34 -0.46 29.01
CA THR A 37 4.48 -1.33 28.67
C THR A 37 4.23 -2.79 29.00
N THR A 38 3.03 -3.17 29.46
CA THR A 38 2.70 -4.54 29.88
C THR A 38 2.99 -5.56 28.77
N ASP A 39 2.63 -5.23 27.53
CA ASP A 39 2.83 -6.08 26.35
C ASP A 39 3.96 -5.57 25.43
N ALA A 40 4.77 -4.63 25.92
CA ALA A 40 5.89 -4.11 25.15
C ALA A 40 7.03 -5.12 25.05
N VAL A 41 7.65 -5.18 23.87
CA VAL A 41 8.81 -6.03 23.60
C VAL A 41 10.06 -5.17 23.48
N GLU A 42 11.21 -5.72 23.87
CA GLU A 42 12.50 -5.06 23.67
C GLU A 42 13.07 -5.42 22.30
N VAL A 43 13.27 -4.41 21.45
CA VAL A 43 13.78 -4.56 20.08
C VAL A 43 14.93 -3.60 19.84
N ALA A 44 15.80 -3.89 18.88
CA ALA A 44 16.80 -2.91 18.47
C ALA A 44 16.12 -1.77 17.70
N PRO A 45 16.47 -0.50 17.95
CA PRO A 45 15.90 0.62 17.19
C PRO A 45 16.03 0.45 15.68
N GLY A 46 17.18 -0.05 15.20
CA GLY A 46 17.41 -0.30 13.78
C GLY A 46 16.55 -1.41 13.17
N ASP A 47 16.01 -2.32 13.98
CA ASP A 47 15.07 -3.34 13.48
C ASP A 47 13.71 -2.73 13.18
N ILE A 48 13.29 -1.71 13.93
CA ILE A 48 12.04 -0.98 13.71
C ILE A 48 12.05 -0.28 12.33
N ASP A 49 13.21 0.24 11.92
CA ASP A 49 13.38 0.89 10.62
C ASP A 49 13.17 -0.07 9.43
N THR A 50 13.21 -1.38 9.66
CA THR A 50 12.98 -2.41 8.62
C THR A 50 11.52 -2.76 8.42
N ILE A 51 10.62 -2.26 9.29
CA ILE A 51 9.20 -2.62 9.27
C ILE A 51 8.50 -1.96 8.08
N VAL A 52 7.99 -2.81 7.18
CA VAL A 52 7.00 -2.43 6.17
C VAL A 52 5.60 -2.60 6.76
N MET A 53 4.88 -1.48 6.93
CA MET A 53 3.51 -1.48 7.46
C MET A 53 2.58 -2.34 6.59
N GLY A 54 1.84 -3.23 7.23
CA GLY A 54 0.92 -4.17 6.59
C GLY A 54 1.58 -5.36 5.89
N ALA A 55 2.91 -5.47 5.93
CA ALA A 55 3.64 -6.58 5.31
C ALA A 55 4.68 -7.25 6.23
N THR A 56 4.95 -6.69 7.41
CA THR A 56 5.90 -7.25 8.38
C THR A 56 5.16 -7.87 9.56
N LYS A 57 5.57 -9.05 10.02
CA LYS A 57 5.07 -9.69 11.25
C LYS A 57 6.19 -9.79 12.29
N LEU A 58 5.84 -9.75 13.56
CA LEU A 58 6.73 -10.14 14.65
C LEU A 58 6.47 -11.61 15.00
N ILE A 59 7.39 -12.50 14.63
CA ILE A 59 7.28 -13.94 14.85
C ILE A 59 8.47 -14.37 15.72
N ASP A 60 8.19 -14.94 16.90
CA ASP A 60 9.20 -15.40 17.85
C ASP A 60 10.29 -14.34 18.16
N GLY A 61 9.89 -13.07 18.22
CA GLY A 61 10.78 -11.94 18.48
C GLY A 61 11.60 -11.46 17.28
N GLN A 62 11.32 -11.95 16.07
CA GLN A 62 11.96 -11.51 14.83
C GLN A 62 10.97 -10.84 13.88
N PHE A 63 11.39 -9.74 13.25
CA PHE A 63 10.62 -9.11 12.18
C PHE A 63 10.80 -9.90 10.88
N VAL A 64 9.70 -10.44 10.39
CA VAL A 64 9.65 -11.21 9.15
C VAL A 64 8.83 -10.44 8.13
N LEU A 65 9.49 -10.02 7.05
CA LEU A 65 8.86 -9.34 5.93
C LEU A 65 8.24 -10.36 4.96
N ASP A 66 6.95 -10.20 4.72
CA ASP A 66 6.25 -10.89 3.64
C ASP A 66 6.38 -10.10 2.34
N THR A 67 7.32 -10.52 1.52
CA THR A 67 7.60 -9.90 0.21
C THR A 67 6.41 -9.98 -0.76
N SER A 68 5.55 -10.99 -0.62
CA SER A 68 4.35 -11.10 -1.48
C SER A 68 3.31 -10.06 -1.07
N LYS A 69 3.12 -9.88 0.25
CA LYS A 69 2.22 -8.86 0.79
C LYS A 69 2.72 -7.45 0.49
N GLN A 70 4.02 -7.21 0.60
CA GLN A 70 4.63 -5.95 0.19
C GLN A 70 4.34 -5.64 -1.29
N ALA A 71 4.56 -6.61 -2.19
CA ALA A 71 4.29 -6.43 -3.61
C ALA A 71 2.81 -6.14 -3.91
N GLU A 72 1.88 -6.77 -3.17
CA GLU A 72 0.45 -6.48 -3.25
C GLU A 72 0.14 -5.04 -2.84
N LEU A 73 0.68 -4.57 -1.71
CA LEU A 73 0.48 -3.21 -1.21
C LEU A 73 1.08 -2.16 -2.16
N GLU A 74 2.26 -2.41 -2.71
CA GLU A 74 2.89 -1.55 -3.69
C GLU A 74 2.09 -1.52 -5.01
N ALA A 75 1.56 -2.67 -5.45
CA ALA A 75 0.70 -2.72 -6.63
C ALA A 75 -0.60 -1.94 -6.41
N GLU A 76 -1.21 -2.05 -5.22
CA GLU A 76 -2.40 -1.29 -4.83
C GLU A 76 -2.11 0.21 -4.79
N ALA A 77 -1.03 0.63 -4.11
CA ALA A 77 -0.64 2.02 -3.98
C ALA A 77 -0.32 2.68 -5.34
N ASN A 78 0.18 1.89 -6.29
CA ASN A 78 0.51 2.34 -7.64
C ASN A 78 -0.62 2.16 -8.66
N LYS A 79 -1.83 1.74 -8.24
CA LYS A 79 -2.96 1.68 -9.17
C LYS A 79 -3.28 3.08 -9.68
N VAL A 80 -3.08 3.26 -10.98
CA VAL A 80 -3.54 4.47 -11.68
C VAL A 80 -5.04 4.39 -11.82
N ILE A 81 -5.75 5.12 -10.97
CA ILE A 81 -7.19 5.31 -11.08
C ILE A 81 -7.42 6.45 -12.07
N PRO A 82 -8.03 6.19 -13.26
CA PRO A 82 -8.25 7.23 -14.24
C PRO A 82 -9.14 8.32 -13.66
N THR A 83 -8.78 9.59 -13.88
CA THR A 83 -9.63 10.71 -13.42
C THR A 83 -10.98 10.69 -14.16
N PRO A 84 -12.03 11.32 -13.61
CA PRO A 84 -13.31 11.43 -14.30
C PRO A 84 -13.19 11.97 -15.74
N GLU A 85 -12.29 12.92 -15.98
CA GLU A 85 -12.02 13.47 -17.31
C GLU A 85 -11.38 12.43 -18.24
N GLN A 86 -10.40 11.65 -17.75
CA GLN A 86 -9.79 10.57 -18.54
C GLN A 86 -10.80 9.47 -18.86
N GLN A 87 -11.70 9.16 -17.93
CA GLN A 87 -12.81 8.22 -18.17
C GLN A 87 -13.75 8.76 -19.26
N MET A 88 -14.09 10.05 -19.23
CA MET A 88 -14.93 10.69 -20.24
C MET A 88 -14.25 10.70 -21.62
N ILE A 89 -12.96 11.03 -21.69
CA ILE A 89 -12.18 11.01 -22.94
C ILE A 89 -12.17 9.60 -23.54
N ASN A 90 -11.94 8.57 -22.73
CA ASN A 90 -11.97 7.17 -23.18
C ASN A 90 -13.35 6.76 -23.71
N ALA A 91 -14.43 7.17 -23.02
CA ALA A 91 -15.79 6.88 -23.45
C ALA A 91 -16.15 7.55 -24.79
N LEU A 92 -15.79 8.83 -24.96
CA LEU A 92 -15.97 9.56 -26.22
C LEU A 92 -15.16 8.95 -27.36
N GLY A 93 -13.91 8.55 -27.10
CA GLY A 93 -13.07 7.84 -28.06
C GLY A 93 -13.71 6.54 -28.55
N LEU A 94 -14.26 5.73 -27.65
CA LEU A 94 -14.96 4.49 -27.99
C LEU A 94 -16.22 4.76 -28.82
N GLN A 95 -17.03 5.76 -28.46
CA GLN A 95 -18.22 6.15 -29.23
C GLN A 95 -17.85 6.58 -30.65
N ASN A 96 -16.78 7.36 -30.80
CA ASN A 96 -16.30 7.79 -32.11
C ASN A 96 -15.81 6.62 -32.96
N ALA A 97 -15.06 5.67 -32.39
CA ALA A 97 -14.63 4.46 -33.09
C ALA A 97 -15.82 3.61 -33.57
N GLN A 98 -16.84 3.46 -32.73
CA GLN A 98 -18.08 2.76 -33.09
C GLN A 98 -18.85 3.48 -34.20
N LEU A 99 -18.92 4.81 -34.15
CA LEU A 99 -19.57 5.61 -35.19
C LEU A 99 -18.83 5.47 -36.52
N ALA A 100 -17.50 5.58 -36.51
CA ALA A 100 -16.67 5.40 -37.70
C ALA A 100 -16.90 4.01 -38.33
N ALA A 101 -16.89 2.94 -37.53
CA ALA A 101 -17.16 1.59 -38.01
C ALA A 101 -18.56 1.45 -38.64
N LYS A 102 -19.59 2.07 -38.04
CA LYS A 102 -20.95 2.08 -38.60
C LYS A 102 -21.01 2.83 -39.94
N VAL A 103 -20.34 3.96 -40.06
CA VAL A 103 -20.28 4.75 -41.31
C VAL A 103 -19.59 3.95 -42.41
N THR A 104 -18.46 3.30 -42.11
CA THR A 104 -17.77 2.42 -43.06
C THR A 104 -18.69 1.29 -43.53
N THR A 105 -19.34 0.60 -42.59
CA THR A 105 -20.25 -0.52 -42.90
C THR A 105 -21.44 -0.07 -43.77
N LEU A 106 -22.00 1.12 -43.51
CA LEU A 106 -23.10 1.67 -44.31
C LEU A 106 -22.64 2.05 -45.72
N THR A 107 -21.47 2.65 -45.83
CA THR A 107 -20.87 3.02 -47.13
C THR A 107 -20.60 1.79 -47.98
N GLU A 108 -20.07 0.71 -47.39
CA GLU A 108 -19.86 -0.57 -48.09
C GLU A 108 -21.17 -1.21 -48.55
N LYS A 109 -22.22 -1.16 -47.72
CA LYS A 109 -23.56 -1.67 -48.10
C LYS A 109 -24.20 -0.86 -49.23
N LEU A 110 -24.00 0.45 -49.26
CA LEU A 110 -24.56 1.33 -50.29
C LEU A 110 -23.73 1.35 -51.58
N GLY A 111 -22.42 1.07 -51.50
CA GLY A 111 -21.52 0.99 -52.65
C GLY A 111 -21.44 -0.38 -53.32
N GLY A 112 -22.03 -1.41 -52.71
CA GLY A 112 -22.11 -2.77 -53.26
C GLY A 112 -23.34 -3.06 -54.13
N GLU A 113 -24.24 -2.08 -54.29
CA GLU A 113 -25.35 -2.15 -55.25
C GLU A 113 -24.94 -1.45 -56.55
N SER A 114 -24.22 -2.15 -57.42
CA SER A 114 -23.92 -1.72 -58.80
C SER A 114 -23.92 -2.91 -59.74
#